data_AF-A0A528CAT6-F1
#
_entry.id   AF-A0A528CAT6-F1
#
_cell.length_a   1.000
_cell.length_b   1.000
_cell.length_c   1.000
_cell.angle_alpha   90.00
_cell.angle_beta   90.00
_cell.angle_gamma   90.00
#
_symmetry.space_group_name_H-M   'P 1'
#
loop_
_entity.id
_entity.type
_entity.pdbx_description
1 polymer ?
#
loop_
_entity_poly.entity_id
_entity_poly.type
_entity_poly.pdbx_seq_one_letter_code
_entity_poly.pdbx_strand_id
1 'polypeptide(L)'
;AFEWPSHMFELILGLKETGRRHGAAFEYRSIETDVLAFIMERVTGKRLAQLVSEELWQKLGADESACFTVDSAGYAVADGGFNATLRDYGRFGQLILDNGGGVVPADWIEATRNGRHGPDFNPSLPEGSYRNQFWIEDPRSRALMCRGVFGQLIHIDWITRMVVVKLSSYPDFTDIAYSVVTMKAVHAIAAALA
;
A
#
# COMPACT_ATOMS: atom_id res chain seq x y z
N ALA A 1 5.18 -34.14 9.88
CA ALA A 1 5.91 -33.18 9.03
C ALA A 1 5.10 -31.89 9.01
N PHE A 2 5.74 -30.73 8.81
CA PHE A 2 5.00 -29.49 8.56
C PHE A 2 4.37 -29.56 7.16
N GLU A 3 3.06 -29.34 7.06
CA GLU A 3 2.35 -29.26 5.79
C GLU A 3 2.08 -27.80 5.45
N TRP A 4 2.51 -27.38 4.26
CA TRP A 4 2.21 -26.05 3.77
C TRP A 4 0.73 -25.96 3.40
N PRO A 5 0.03 -24.85 3.70
CA PRO A 5 -1.32 -24.61 3.21
C PRO A 5 -1.36 -24.65 1.67
N SER A 6 -2.42 -25.21 1.10
CA SER A 6 -2.52 -25.39 -0.34
C SER A 6 -2.84 -24.09 -1.09
N HIS A 7 -3.54 -23.15 -0.43
CA HIS A 7 -3.92 -21.85 -0.95
C HIS A 7 -4.08 -20.81 0.18
N MET A 8 -4.18 -19.52 -0.16
CA MET A 8 -4.15 -18.41 0.80
C MET A 8 -5.25 -18.50 1.86
N PHE A 9 -6.46 -18.91 1.45
CA PHE A 9 -7.57 -19.04 2.39
C PHE A 9 -7.32 -20.10 3.50
N GLU A 10 -6.63 -21.20 3.19
CA GLU A 10 -6.24 -22.18 4.21
C GLU A 10 -5.18 -21.61 5.16
N LEU A 11 -4.22 -20.84 4.64
CA LEU A 11 -3.23 -20.17 5.48
C LEU A 11 -3.93 -19.24 6.47
N ILE A 12 -4.86 -18.39 6.00
CA ILE A 12 -5.65 -17.48 6.87
C ILE A 12 -6.37 -18.26 7.97
N LEU A 13 -7.05 -19.36 7.63
CA LEU A 13 -7.76 -20.19 8.62
C LEU A 13 -6.82 -20.92 9.60
N GLY A 14 -5.57 -21.14 9.19
CA GLY A 14 -4.52 -21.73 10.01
C GLY A 14 -3.95 -20.77 11.07
N LEU A 15 -4.05 -19.45 10.87
CA LEU A 15 -3.53 -18.43 11.78
C LEU A 15 -4.45 -18.24 13.00
N LYS A 16 -4.24 -19.05 14.03
CA LYS A 16 -5.07 -19.06 15.26
C LYS A 16 -4.43 -18.37 16.46
N GLU A 17 -3.14 -18.09 16.40
CA GLU A 17 -2.42 -17.47 17.49
C GLU A 17 -2.78 -15.99 17.62
N THR A 18 -3.18 -15.59 18.82
CA THR A 18 -3.49 -14.20 19.17
C THR A 18 -2.39 -13.68 20.10
N GLY A 19 -1.47 -12.88 19.57
CA GLY A 19 -0.35 -12.34 20.36
C GLY A 19 -0.74 -11.18 21.29
N ARG A 20 -1.83 -10.47 21.00
CA ARG A 20 -2.31 -9.30 21.76
C ARG A 20 -3.80 -9.03 21.52
N ARG A 21 -4.41 -8.22 22.38
CA ARG A 21 -5.79 -7.75 22.19
C ARG A 21 -5.88 -6.90 20.91
N HIS A 22 -6.97 -7.04 20.15
CA HIS A 22 -7.24 -6.22 18.98
C HIS A 22 -7.16 -4.72 19.31
N GLY A 23 -6.46 -3.96 18.46
CA GLY A 23 -6.25 -2.52 18.63
C GLY A 23 -5.25 -2.12 19.72
N ALA A 24 -4.60 -3.06 20.41
CA ALA A 24 -3.66 -2.73 21.50
C ALA A 24 -2.35 -2.09 21.01
N ALA A 25 -1.87 -2.48 19.82
CA ALA A 25 -0.68 -1.93 19.20
C ALA A 25 -0.74 -2.16 17.69
N PHE A 26 -0.01 -1.33 16.94
CA PHE A 26 0.19 -1.54 15.51
C PHE A 26 1.19 -2.67 15.27
N GLU A 27 0.90 -3.51 14.29
CA GLU A 27 1.77 -4.58 13.80
C GLU A 27 1.50 -4.75 12.32
N TYR A 28 2.51 -4.59 11.47
CA TYR A 28 2.34 -4.75 10.03
C TYR A 28 2.31 -6.25 9.68
N ARG A 29 1.18 -6.72 9.16
CA ARG A 29 0.97 -8.13 8.79
C ARG A 29 0.33 -8.21 7.41
N SER A 30 1.08 -8.67 6.41
CA SER A 30 0.64 -8.71 5.02
C SER A 30 -0.70 -9.46 4.85
N ILE A 31 -0.84 -10.58 5.56
CA ILE A 31 -2.04 -11.43 5.52
C ILE A 31 -3.35 -10.72 5.89
N GLU A 32 -3.29 -9.61 6.64
CA GLU A 32 -4.48 -8.83 6.98
C GLU A 32 -5.07 -8.12 5.75
N THR A 33 -4.25 -7.81 4.74
CA THR A 33 -4.69 -7.27 3.45
C THR A 33 -5.42 -8.34 2.64
N ASP A 34 -4.95 -9.60 2.64
CA ASP A 34 -5.67 -10.69 1.96
C ASP A 34 -7.04 -10.95 2.59
N VAL A 35 -7.16 -10.84 3.93
CA VAL A 35 -8.46 -10.91 4.61
C VAL A 35 -9.42 -9.82 4.11
N LEU A 36 -8.94 -8.58 3.94
CA LEU A 36 -9.75 -7.49 3.38
C LEU A 36 -10.21 -7.81 1.94
N ALA A 37 -9.30 -8.31 1.11
CA ALA A 37 -9.64 -8.72 -0.25
C ALA A 37 -10.66 -9.87 -0.28
N PHE A 38 -10.55 -10.87 0.60
CA PHE A 38 -11.58 -11.91 0.73
C PHE A 38 -12.93 -11.33 1.14
N ILE A 39 -12.96 -10.37 2.08
CA ILE A 39 -14.21 -9.68 2.43
C ILE A 39 -14.81 -8.99 1.20
N MET A 40 -13.99 -8.30 0.41
CA MET A 40 -14.43 -7.65 -0.84
C MET A 40 -15.02 -8.67 -1.83
N GLU A 41 -14.35 -9.79 -2.08
CA GLU A 41 -14.88 -10.84 -2.97
C GLU A 41 -16.19 -11.40 -2.45
N ARG A 42 -16.29 -11.65 -1.14
CA ARG A 42 -17.48 -12.22 -0.51
C ARG A 42 -18.68 -11.29 -0.52
N VAL A 43 -18.48 -9.99 -0.30
CA VAL A 43 -19.56 -9.00 -0.28
C VAL A 43 -20.07 -8.69 -1.69
N THR A 44 -19.18 -8.72 -2.68
CA THR A 44 -19.52 -8.32 -4.07
C THR A 44 -19.85 -9.51 -4.98
N GLY A 45 -19.42 -10.71 -4.63
CA GLY A 45 -19.49 -11.89 -5.51
C GLY A 45 -18.53 -11.85 -6.71
N LYS A 46 -17.62 -10.87 -6.77
CA LYS A 46 -16.64 -10.69 -7.86
C LYS A 46 -15.23 -11.02 -7.40
N ARG A 47 -14.38 -11.46 -8.32
CA ARG A 47 -12.95 -11.66 -8.04
C ARG A 47 -12.23 -10.33 -7.83
N LEU A 48 -11.18 -10.31 -7.00
CA LEU A 48 -10.44 -9.10 -6.66
C LEU A 48 -9.91 -8.38 -7.91
N ALA A 49 -9.32 -9.12 -8.86
CA ALA A 49 -8.83 -8.53 -10.10
C ALA A 49 -9.93 -7.83 -10.91
N GLN A 50 -11.15 -8.39 -10.92
CA GLN A 50 -12.31 -7.75 -11.55
C GLN A 50 -12.73 -6.49 -10.80
N LEU A 51 -12.80 -6.55 -9.47
CA LEU A 51 -13.13 -5.39 -8.63
C LEU A 51 -12.13 -4.25 -8.82
N VAL A 52 -10.84 -4.53 -8.77
CA VAL A 52 -9.78 -3.53 -8.98
C VAL A 52 -9.89 -2.94 -10.39
N SER A 53 -10.17 -3.76 -11.40
CA SER A 53 -10.36 -3.29 -12.77
C SER A 53 -11.52 -2.31 -12.89
N GLU A 54 -12.72 -2.74 -12.47
CA GLU A 54 -13.97 -1.97 -12.65
C GLU A 54 -14.03 -0.74 -11.74
N GLU A 55 -13.64 -0.90 -10.47
CA GLU A 55 -13.85 0.14 -9.45
C GLU A 55 -12.72 1.16 -9.36
N LEU A 56 -11.52 0.81 -9.83
CA LEU A 56 -10.33 1.66 -9.73
C LEU A 56 -9.61 1.81 -11.07
N TRP A 57 -9.10 0.73 -11.66
CA TRP A 57 -8.12 0.78 -12.75
C TRP A 57 -8.67 1.39 -14.05
N GLN A 58 -9.89 1.04 -14.43
CA GLN A 58 -10.55 1.63 -15.61
C GLN A 58 -10.91 3.09 -15.36
N LYS A 59 -11.37 3.44 -14.15
CA LYS A 59 -11.71 4.82 -13.77
C LYS A 59 -10.48 5.72 -13.65
N LEU A 60 -9.32 5.12 -13.35
CA LEU A 60 -8.03 5.79 -13.30
C LEU A 60 -7.55 6.27 -14.69
N GLY A 61 -8.07 5.67 -15.77
CA GLY A 61 -7.56 5.90 -17.12
C GLY A 61 -6.13 5.38 -17.28
N ALA A 62 -5.84 4.21 -16.70
CA ALA A 62 -4.55 3.54 -16.85
C ALA A 62 -4.28 3.20 -18.33
N ASP A 63 -3.03 3.33 -18.76
CA ASP A 63 -2.65 3.05 -20.16
C ASP A 63 -2.59 1.53 -20.41
N GLU A 64 -2.09 0.79 -19.42
CA GLU A 64 -1.84 -0.64 -19.56
C GLU A 64 -2.72 -1.46 -18.60
N SER A 65 -2.90 -2.72 -18.97
CA SER A 65 -3.50 -3.70 -18.06
C SER A 65 -2.53 -4.02 -16.92
N ALA A 66 -3.05 -4.05 -15.70
CA ALA A 66 -2.34 -4.57 -14.54
C ALA A 66 -2.66 -6.06 -14.34
N CYS A 67 -1.86 -6.74 -13.53
CA CYS A 67 -2.11 -8.13 -13.17
C CYS A 67 -1.79 -8.42 -11.71
N PHE A 68 -2.38 -9.51 -11.21
CA PHE A 68 -2.06 -10.08 -9.91
C PHE A 68 -1.36 -11.42 -10.11
N THR A 69 -0.33 -11.67 -9.31
CA THR A 69 0.08 -13.03 -8.99
C THR A 69 -1.07 -13.75 -8.30
N VAL A 70 -1.32 -15.00 -8.68
CA VAL A 70 -2.39 -15.82 -8.09
C VAL A 70 -1.82 -17.06 -7.40
N ASP A 71 -2.53 -17.53 -6.36
CA ASP A 71 -2.24 -18.82 -5.76
C ASP A 71 -2.78 -19.99 -6.61
N SER A 72 -2.59 -21.22 -6.11
CA SER A 72 -3.02 -22.45 -6.80
C SER A 72 -4.54 -22.55 -7.02
N ALA A 73 -5.34 -21.83 -6.23
CA ALA A 73 -6.79 -21.76 -6.33
C ALA A 73 -7.28 -20.59 -7.20
N GLY A 74 -6.34 -19.80 -7.76
CA GLY A 74 -6.63 -18.63 -8.59
C GLY A 74 -7.01 -17.38 -7.77
N TYR A 75 -6.76 -17.37 -6.47
CA TYR A 75 -6.93 -16.17 -5.65
C TYR A 75 -5.79 -15.18 -5.91
N ALA A 76 -6.12 -13.91 -6.13
CA ALA A 76 -5.16 -12.83 -6.32
C ALA A 76 -4.50 -12.45 -4.99
N VAL A 77 -3.19 -12.61 -4.90
CA VAL A 77 -2.41 -12.27 -3.69
C VAL A 77 -2.42 -10.75 -3.50
N ALA A 78 -3.27 -10.27 -2.59
CA ALA A 78 -3.61 -8.86 -2.47
C ALA A 78 -2.54 -8.05 -1.74
N ASP A 79 -1.79 -8.70 -0.86
CA ASP A 79 -0.81 -8.07 0.02
C ASP A 79 0.50 -7.63 -0.66
N GLY A 80 0.74 -8.08 -1.90
CA GLY A 80 1.97 -7.77 -2.65
C GLY A 80 2.05 -8.31 -4.08
N GLY A 81 1.00 -8.98 -4.58
CA GLY A 81 1.01 -9.62 -5.90
C GLY A 81 0.69 -8.71 -7.09
N PHE A 82 0.40 -7.42 -6.87
CA PHE A 82 -0.02 -6.50 -7.92
C PHE A 82 1.14 -5.98 -8.77
N ASN A 83 0.98 -6.00 -10.09
CA ASN A 83 1.97 -5.55 -11.05
C ASN A 83 1.33 -4.56 -12.04
N ALA A 84 1.96 -3.41 -12.22
CA ALA A 84 1.56 -2.37 -13.14
C ALA A 84 2.77 -1.55 -13.61
N THR A 85 2.57 -0.69 -14.62
CA THR A 85 3.64 0.20 -15.10
C THR A 85 3.93 1.31 -14.09
N LEU A 86 5.16 1.84 -14.14
CA LEU A 86 5.55 3.00 -13.33
C LEU A 86 4.61 4.19 -13.53
N ARG A 87 4.17 4.43 -14.78
CA ARG A 87 3.29 5.55 -15.11
C ARG A 87 1.89 5.36 -14.52
N ASP A 88 1.35 4.14 -14.55
CA ASP A 88 0.02 3.87 -14.00
C ASP A 88 0.00 3.86 -12.47
N TYR A 89 1.09 3.45 -11.82
CA TYR A 89 1.28 3.74 -10.39
C TYR A 89 1.31 5.26 -10.12
N GLY A 90 1.91 6.03 -11.03
CA GLY A 90 1.92 7.50 -10.96
C GLY A 90 0.51 8.08 -11.06
N ARG A 91 -0.33 7.54 -11.97
CA ARG A 91 -1.74 7.90 -12.05
C ARG A 91 -2.47 7.58 -10.76
N PHE A 92 -2.25 6.41 -10.17
CA PHE A 92 -2.85 6.06 -8.88
C PHE A 92 -2.46 7.06 -7.79
N GLY A 93 -1.18 7.40 -7.69
CA GLY A 93 -0.73 8.44 -6.76
C GLY A 93 -1.38 9.80 -7.04
N GLN A 94 -1.54 10.17 -8.31
CA GLN A 94 -2.20 11.42 -8.72
C GLN A 94 -3.69 11.43 -8.36
N LEU A 95 -4.41 10.32 -8.56
CA LEU A 95 -5.81 10.17 -8.12
C LEU A 95 -5.95 10.46 -6.63
N ILE A 96 -5.05 9.89 -5.82
CA ILE A 96 -5.04 10.11 -4.38
C ILE A 96 -4.71 11.57 -4.06
N LEU A 97 -3.69 12.17 -4.70
CA LEU A 97 -3.33 13.59 -4.55
C LEU A 97 -4.51 14.53 -4.87
N ASP A 98 -5.32 14.18 -5.87
CA ASP A 98 -6.52 14.89 -6.26
C ASP A 98 -7.74 14.56 -5.36
N ASN A 99 -7.47 14.14 -4.13
CA ASN A 99 -8.47 13.76 -3.12
C ASN A 99 -9.49 12.75 -3.64
N GLY A 100 -8.98 11.78 -4.41
CA GLY A 100 -9.72 10.60 -4.84
C GLY A 100 -10.41 10.74 -6.19
N GLY A 101 -10.38 11.92 -6.81
CA GLY A 101 -10.86 12.15 -8.19
C GLY A 101 -12.29 11.65 -8.47
N GLY A 102 -13.15 11.61 -7.45
CA GLY A 102 -14.51 11.05 -7.53
C GLY A 102 -14.60 9.51 -7.52
N VAL A 103 -13.46 8.82 -7.49
CA VAL A 103 -13.35 7.35 -7.36
C VAL A 103 -13.27 6.93 -5.90
N VAL A 104 -12.44 7.62 -5.12
CA VAL A 104 -12.29 7.41 -3.67
C VAL A 104 -12.92 8.59 -2.93
N PRO A 105 -13.71 8.35 -1.85
CA PRO A 105 -14.26 9.45 -1.06
C PRO A 105 -13.17 10.37 -0.49
N ALA A 106 -13.29 11.68 -0.71
CA ALA A 106 -12.29 12.66 -0.29
C ALA A 106 -12.14 12.72 1.25
N ASP A 107 -13.24 12.53 1.97
CA ASP A 107 -13.27 12.46 3.44
C ASP A 107 -12.52 11.23 3.97
N TRP A 108 -12.56 10.10 3.24
CA TRP A 108 -11.76 8.93 3.56
C TRP A 108 -10.26 9.21 3.40
N ILE A 109 -9.85 9.91 2.35
CA ILE A 109 -8.45 10.32 2.15
C ILE A 109 -8.00 11.28 3.26
N GLU A 110 -8.84 12.25 3.61
CA GLU A 110 -8.56 13.18 4.71
C GLU A 110 -8.44 12.45 6.06
N ALA A 111 -9.33 11.50 6.33
CA ALA A 111 -9.25 10.66 7.53
C ALA A 111 -7.96 9.81 7.55
N THR A 112 -7.57 9.24 6.41
CA THR A 112 -6.32 8.48 6.25
C THR A 112 -5.12 9.34 6.61
N ARG A 113 -5.01 10.55 6.04
CA ARG A 113 -3.91 11.50 6.29
C ARG A 113 -3.79 12.01 7.72
N ASN A 114 -4.85 11.85 8.52
CA ASN A 114 -4.87 12.22 9.94
C ASN A 114 -4.69 11.01 10.88
N GLY A 115 -4.37 9.84 10.33
CA GLY A 115 -4.05 8.65 11.12
C GLY A 115 -2.85 8.85 12.04
N ARG A 116 -2.89 8.21 13.21
CA ARG A 116 -1.81 8.24 14.21
C ARG A 116 -1.67 6.87 14.87
N HIS A 117 -1.40 5.83 14.09
CA HIS A 117 -1.18 4.47 14.60
C HIS A 117 0.24 4.02 14.23
N GLY A 118 0.90 3.30 15.15
CA GLY A 118 2.28 2.83 14.95
C GLY A 118 3.33 3.93 14.88
N PRO A 119 3.34 4.93 15.80
CA PRO A 119 4.48 5.83 15.92
C PRO A 119 5.77 5.01 16.12
N ASP A 120 6.91 5.55 15.67
CA ASP A 120 8.23 4.93 15.79
C ASP A 120 8.39 3.57 15.10
N PHE A 121 7.64 3.31 14.01
CA PHE A 121 7.67 2.01 13.30
C PHE A 121 9.09 1.50 13.02
N ASN A 122 9.94 2.33 12.42
CA ASN A 122 11.37 2.07 12.30
C ASN A 122 12.15 3.38 12.03
N PRO A 123 13.49 3.38 12.12
CA PRO A 123 14.31 4.60 11.95
C PRO A 123 14.20 5.32 10.60
N SER A 124 13.70 4.65 9.54
CA SER A 124 13.42 5.31 8.26
C SER A 124 12.14 6.15 8.27
N LEU A 125 11.33 6.03 9.34
CA LEU A 125 10.06 6.73 9.50
C LEU A 125 9.82 7.13 10.98
N PRO A 126 10.66 8.02 11.54
CA PRO A 126 10.69 8.28 12.98
C PRO A 126 9.38 8.90 13.49
N GLU A 127 8.79 9.84 12.77
CA GLU A 127 7.50 10.44 13.12
C GLU A 127 6.32 9.75 12.38
N GLY A 128 6.59 8.57 11.82
CA GLY A 128 5.69 7.85 10.96
C GLY A 128 4.41 7.40 11.64
N SER A 129 3.39 7.19 10.83
CA SER A 129 2.21 6.45 11.27
C SER A 129 1.62 5.64 10.13
N TYR A 130 0.58 4.86 10.42
CA TYR A 130 -0.11 4.02 9.45
C TYR A 130 -1.61 4.15 9.60
N ARG A 131 -2.34 4.19 8.48
CA ARG A 131 -3.80 4.11 8.47
C ARG A 131 -4.28 3.65 7.10
N ASN A 132 -5.33 2.84 7.08
CA ASN A 132 -6.05 2.52 5.84
C ASN A 132 -5.17 2.00 4.69
N GLN A 133 -4.16 1.19 5.00
CA GLN A 133 -3.17 0.65 4.05
C GLN A 133 -2.13 1.66 3.51
N PHE A 134 -2.03 2.84 4.11
CA PHE A 134 -1.00 3.83 3.81
C PHE A 134 -0.10 4.07 5.02
N TRP A 135 1.20 4.19 4.74
CA TRP A 135 2.14 4.86 5.63
C TRP A 135 1.91 6.38 5.53
N ILE A 136 2.05 7.07 6.65
CA ILE A 136 2.00 8.52 6.74
C ILE A 136 3.38 8.95 7.20
N GLU A 137 4.01 9.86 6.46
CA GLU A 137 5.41 10.21 6.67
C GLU A 137 5.66 10.84 8.04
N ASP A 138 4.93 11.90 8.32
CA ASP A 138 4.95 12.61 9.59
C ASP A 138 3.65 13.43 9.77
N PRO A 139 3.33 13.88 11.00
CA PRO A 139 2.11 14.62 11.27
C PRO A 139 2.04 16.03 10.66
N ARG A 140 3.17 16.60 10.20
CA ARG A 140 3.24 17.95 9.63
C ARG A 140 3.00 17.90 8.12
N SER A 141 3.75 17.06 7.40
CA SER A 141 3.56 16.89 5.95
C SER A 141 2.22 16.22 5.64
N ARG A 142 1.84 15.23 6.47
CA ARG A 142 0.69 14.35 6.23
C ARG A 142 0.76 13.72 4.84
N ALA A 143 1.97 13.54 4.32
CA ALA A 143 2.23 12.87 3.06
C ALA A 143 1.94 11.37 3.21
N LEU A 144 1.31 10.79 2.19
CA LEU A 144 1.00 9.36 2.17
C LEU A 144 2.07 8.60 1.40
N MET A 145 2.31 7.37 1.83
CA MET A 145 3.25 6.46 1.20
C MET A 145 2.70 5.04 1.09
N CYS A 146 2.90 4.44 -0.08
CA CYS A 146 2.83 2.99 -0.27
C CYS A 146 4.26 2.46 -0.32
N ARG A 147 4.64 1.60 0.62
CA ARG A 147 6.00 1.04 0.70
C ARG A 147 5.96 -0.45 0.43
N GLY A 148 6.81 -0.90 -0.50
CA GLY A 148 7.00 -2.31 -0.80
C GLY A 148 8.43 -2.75 -0.51
N VAL A 149 8.57 -4.05 -0.24
CA VAL A 149 9.87 -4.72 -0.08
C VAL A 149 10.70 -4.59 -1.37
N PHE A 150 12.01 -4.74 -1.27
CA PHE A 150 12.94 -4.51 -2.38
C PHE A 150 12.95 -3.07 -2.95
N GLY A 151 12.40 -2.10 -2.22
CA GLY A 151 12.58 -0.67 -2.48
C GLY A 151 11.47 0.01 -3.28
N GLN A 152 10.24 -0.52 -3.25
CA GLN A 152 9.10 0.09 -3.93
C GLN A 152 8.56 1.27 -3.12
N LEU A 153 8.22 2.36 -3.80
CA LEU A 153 7.64 3.55 -3.20
C LEU A 153 6.64 4.21 -4.14
N ILE A 154 5.47 4.56 -3.60
CA ILE A 154 4.64 5.66 -4.09
C ILE A 154 4.59 6.67 -2.94
N HIS A 155 5.03 7.91 -3.17
CA HIS A 155 4.98 9.01 -2.21
C HIS A 155 4.08 10.12 -2.76
N ILE A 156 3.21 10.66 -1.92
CA ILE A 156 2.13 11.57 -2.31
C ILE A 156 2.10 12.72 -1.30
N ASP A 157 2.46 13.92 -1.75
CA ASP A 157 2.55 15.10 -0.90
C ASP A 157 1.71 16.27 -1.44
N TRP A 158 0.80 16.76 -0.61
CA TRP A 158 -0.09 17.86 -0.92
C TRP A 158 0.56 19.24 -0.75
N ILE A 159 1.61 19.35 0.07
CA ILE A 159 2.33 20.62 0.27
C ILE A 159 3.06 20.98 -1.02
N THR A 160 3.80 20.02 -1.57
CA THR A 160 4.59 20.20 -2.79
C THR A 160 3.79 19.89 -4.06
N ARG A 161 2.55 19.37 -3.91
CA ARG A 161 1.70 18.85 -5.00
C ARG A 161 2.45 17.85 -5.89
N MET A 162 3.22 16.97 -5.25
CA MET A 162 4.11 16.03 -5.93
C MET A 162 3.70 14.59 -5.67
N VAL A 163 3.81 13.78 -6.72
CA VAL A 163 3.77 12.32 -6.65
C VAL A 163 5.10 11.77 -7.13
N VAL A 164 5.72 10.89 -6.34
CA VAL A 164 6.92 10.16 -6.74
C VAL A 164 6.61 8.67 -6.75
N VAL A 165 6.95 8.01 -7.86
CA VAL A 165 6.93 6.56 -7.96
C VAL A 165 8.35 6.07 -8.20
N LYS A 166 8.76 5.08 -7.41
CA LYS A 166 10.03 4.39 -7.55
C LYS A 166 9.79 2.89 -7.46
N LEU A 167 10.14 2.19 -8.54
CA LEU A 167 10.19 0.73 -8.59
C LEU A 167 11.65 0.31 -8.51
N SER A 168 11.95 -0.75 -7.78
CA SER A 168 13.34 -1.16 -7.50
C SER A 168 13.45 -2.66 -7.26
N SER A 169 14.68 -3.13 -7.24
CA SER A 169 15.05 -4.52 -6.95
C SER A 169 16.26 -4.52 -6.03
N TYR A 170 16.09 -4.04 -4.79
CA TYR A 170 17.17 -4.09 -3.81
C TYR A 170 17.68 -5.53 -3.65
N PRO A 171 18.97 -5.74 -3.34
CA PRO A 171 19.50 -7.08 -3.10
C PRO A 171 18.84 -7.75 -1.88
N ASP A 172 18.49 -6.96 -0.86
CA ASP A 172 17.85 -7.42 0.36
C ASP A 172 16.36 -7.06 0.41
N PHE A 173 15.60 -7.87 1.15
CA PHE A 173 14.16 -7.70 1.35
C PHE A 173 13.79 -6.29 1.86
N THR A 174 14.58 -5.77 2.78
CA THR A 174 14.47 -4.40 3.31
C THR A 174 15.85 -3.81 3.57
N ASP A 175 16.02 -2.53 3.29
CA ASP A 175 17.22 -1.78 3.64
C ASP A 175 16.84 -0.38 4.17
N ILE A 176 17.22 -0.10 5.43
CA ILE A 176 16.92 1.17 6.10
C ILE A 176 17.74 2.31 5.50
N ALA A 177 19.01 2.08 5.19
CA ALA A 177 19.88 3.12 4.65
C ALA A 177 19.39 3.56 3.26
N TYR A 178 19.03 2.62 2.39
CA TYR A 178 18.45 2.93 1.08
C TYR A 178 17.09 3.62 1.20
N SER A 179 16.26 3.24 2.18
CA SER A 179 14.99 3.92 2.44
C SER A 179 15.20 5.38 2.86
N VAL A 180 16.13 5.63 3.79
CA VAL A 180 16.48 6.99 4.24
C VAL A 180 17.04 7.83 3.09
N VAL A 181 17.93 7.27 2.27
CA VAL A 181 18.49 7.95 1.09
C VAL A 181 17.40 8.26 0.07
N THR A 182 16.46 7.33 -0.16
CA THR A 182 15.31 7.54 -1.05
C THR A 182 14.47 8.72 -0.60
N MET A 183 14.11 8.80 0.68
CA MET A 183 13.32 9.92 1.21
C MET A 183 14.07 11.25 1.15
N LYS A 184 15.38 11.26 1.43
CA LYS A 184 16.22 12.45 1.21
C LYS A 184 16.21 12.91 -0.24
N ALA A 185 16.27 11.99 -1.20
CA ALA A 185 16.21 12.33 -2.62
C ALA A 185 14.84 12.90 -3.01
N VAL A 186 13.74 12.30 -2.53
CA VAL A 186 12.37 12.82 -2.72
C VAL A 186 12.27 14.27 -2.24
N HIS A 187 12.71 14.56 -1.02
CA HIS A 187 12.68 15.92 -0.48
C HIS A 187 13.59 16.90 -1.20
N ALA A 188 14.78 16.45 -1.63
CA ALA A 188 15.69 17.29 -2.40
C ALA A 188 15.10 17.66 -3.77
N ILE A 189 14.43 16.71 -4.44
CA ILE A 189 13.71 16.95 -5.69
C ILE A 189 12.56 17.93 -5.46
N ALA A 190 11.76 17.73 -4.40
CA ALA A 190 10.67 18.64 -4.06
C ALA A 190 11.16 20.08 -3.85
N ALA A 191 12.24 20.25 -3.08
CA ALA A 191 12.85 21.56 -2.83
C ALA A 191 13.40 22.21 -4.10
N ALA A 192 13.86 21.42 -5.08
CA ALA A 192 14.38 21.93 -6.35
C ALA A 192 13.28 22.30 -7.36
N LEU A 193 12.05 21.81 -7.17
CA LEU A 193 10.88 22.10 -8.01
C LEU A 193 10.00 23.24 -7.44
N ALA A 194 10.30 23.70 -6.23
CA ALA A 194 9.55 24.74 -5.50
C ALA A 194 9.86 26.16 -5.98
#